data_AF-A0AAA9SXT8-F1
#
_entry.id   AF-A0AAA9SXT8-F1
#
_cell.length_a   1.000
_cell.length_b   1.000
_cell.length_c   1.000
_cell.angle_alpha   90.00
_cell.angle_beta   90.00
_cell.angle_gamma   90.00
#
_symmetry.space_group_name_H-M   'P 1'
#
loop_
_entity.id
_entity.type
_entity.pdbx_description
1 polymer ?
#
loop_
_entity_poly.entity_id
_entity_poly.type
_entity_poly.pdbx_seq_one_letter_code
_entity_poly.pdbx_strand_id
1 'polypeptide(L)'
;MDYKESCPSVSIPSSDEHREKKKRFTVYKVLVSVGRSEWFVFRRYAEFDKLYNTLRKQFPAMALKIPAKRIFGDNFDPDFIKQRRAGLNEFIQNLVRHPELYNHPDVRAFLQMDSPKHQSDPSEDEDERSTQKLLSTSQNINLGPSGNPHAKPTDFDFLKVIGKGSFGKVLLAKRKLDGKFYAVKVLQKKIVLNRKEQKHIMAERNVLLKNVKHPFLVGLHYSFQTTEKLYFVLDFVNGGELFFHLQRERSFPEHRARFYAAEIASALGYLHSIKIVYRDLKPENILLDSIYLAPEVIRKQPYDNTVDWWCLGAVLYEMLYGLPPFYCRDVAEMYDNILHKPLNLRPGVSLTAWSILEELLEKDRQNRLGAKEDFLEIQNHPFFESLSWTDLVQKKIPPPFNPNVVGPDDIRNFDAVFTEETVPYSVCVSSDYSIVNASVLEADDAFVGFSYAPPSEDLFL
;
A
#
# COMPACT_ATOMS: atom_id res chain seq x y z
N MET A 1 27.51 -47.03 -14.64
CA MET A 1 26.20 -47.13 -13.97
C MET A 1 25.42 -45.91 -14.40
N ASP A 2 24.46 -46.10 -15.29
CA ASP A 2 23.60 -45.02 -15.79
C ASP A 2 22.84 -44.41 -14.62
N TYR A 3 23.06 -43.11 -14.37
CA TYR A 3 22.15 -42.32 -13.57
C TYR A 3 20.85 -42.23 -14.38
N LYS A 4 19.89 -43.13 -14.13
CA LYS A 4 18.50 -42.87 -14.51
C LYS A 4 18.11 -41.58 -13.82
N GLU A 5 17.97 -40.50 -14.58
CA GLU A 5 17.32 -39.28 -14.10
C GLU A 5 15.99 -39.69 -13.47
N SER A 6 15.89 -39.49 -12.17
CA SER A 6 14.71 -39.90 -11.43
C SER A 6 13.57 -38.98 -11.83
N CYS A 7 12.52 -39.53 -12.44
CA CYS A 7 11.37 -38.76 -12.90
C CYS A 7 10.77 -37.98 -11.71
N PRO A 8 10.55 -36.66 -11.86
CA PRO A 8 9.93 -35.86 -10.81
C PRO A 8 8.49 -36.32 -10.54
N SER A 9 8.10 -36.36 -9.27
CA SER A 9 6.70 -36.47 -8.87
C SER A 9 6.27 -35.22 -8.13
N VAL A 10 5.01 -34.82 -8.29
CA VAL A 10 4.46 -33.62 -7.67
C VAL A 10 3.03 -33.85 -7.20
N SER A 11 2.66 -33.19 -6.10
CA SER A 11 1.28 -33.17 -5.62
C SER A 11 0.95 -31.90 -4.85
N ILE A 12 -0.34 -31.57 -4.75
CA ILE A 12 -0.87 -30.55 -3.85
C ILE A 12 -1.69 -31.29 -2.77
N PRO A 13 -1.14 -31.52 -1.56
CA PRO A 13 -1.79 -32.33 -0.53
C PRO A 13 -3.16 -31.79 -0.09
N SER A 14 -4.06 -32.68 0.34
CA SER A 14 -5.42 -32.35 0.76
C SER A 14 -5.50 -31.69 2.16
N SER A 15 -4.49 -31.86 3.02
CA SER A 15 -4.55 -31.50 4.45
C SER A 15 -3.97 -30.12 4.83
N ASP A 16 -3.17 -29.49 3.96
CA ASP A 16 -2.29 -28.37 4.36
C ASP A 16 -2.60 -27.08 3.59
N GLU A 17 -3.86 -26.63 3.60
CA GLU A 17 -4.17 -25.27 3.20
C GLU A 17 -4.06 -24.33 4.38
N HIS A 18 -2.96 -23.57 4.43
CA HIS A 18 -2.88 -22.40 5.29
C HIS A 18 -3.78 -21.31 4.69
N ARG A 19 -5.01 -21.24 5.20
CA ARG A 19 -5.76 -19.98 5.13
C ARG A 19 -5.05 -19.02 6.08
N GLU A 20 -4.20 -18.16 5.54
CA GLU A 20 -3.81 -16.95 6.26
C GLU A 20 -5.07 -16.13 6.48
N LYS A 21 -5.63 -16.19 7.69
CA LYS A 21 -6.82 -15.40 8.10
C LYS A 21 -6.62 -13.88 7.86
N LYS A 22 -5.36 -13.44 7.64
CA LYS A 22 -4.91 -12.08 7.36
C LYS A 22 -4.73 -11.72 5.86
N LYS A 23 -4.96 -12.61 4.88
CA LYS A 23 -4.75 -12.30 3.44
C LYS A 23 -5.91 -12.76 2.53
N ARG A 24 -6.28 -11.92 1.54
CA ARG A 24 -7.30 -12.20 0.52
C ARG A 24 -6.75 -13.06 -0.66
N PHE A 25 -6.01 -14.13 -0.40
CA PHE A 25 -5.62 -15.08 -1.46
C PHE A 25 -5.28 -16.48 -0.91
N THR A 26 -5.47 -17.51 -1.75
CA THR A 26 -5.08 -18.90 -1.45
C THR A 26 -3.65 -19.17 -1.93
N VAL A 27 -2.83 -19.76 -1.07
CA VAL A 27 -1.49 -20.27 -1.40
C VAL A 27 -1.55 -21.80 -1.45
N TYR A 28 -1.03 -22.39 -2.51
CA TYR A 28 -0.99 -23.84 -2.71
C TYR A 28 0.40 -24.36 -2.32
N LYS A 29 0.43 -25.29 -1.37
CA LYS A 29 1.63 -26.03 -0.98
C LYS A 29 1.83 -27.20 -1.96
N VAL A 30 2.84 -27.10 -2.81
CA VAL A 30 3.20 -28.12 -3.79
C VAL A 30 4.32 -28.97 -3.20
N LEU A 31 4.09 -30.27 -3.02
CA LEU A 31 5.14 -31.25 -2.72
C LEU A 31 5.81 -31.63 -4.04
N VAL A 32 7.14 -31.54 -4.07
CA VAL A 32 7.98 -31.94 -5.21
C VAL A 32 8.95 -33.01 -4.73
N SER A 33 8.99 -34.14 -5.43
CA SER A 33 9.91 -35.25 -5.14
C SER A 33 10.72 -35.58 -6.37
N VAL A 34 12.05 -35.59 -6.25
CA VAL A 34 12.99 -35.94 -7.33
C VAL A 34 14.01 -36.92 -6.76
N GLY A 35 13.93 -38.18 -7.19
CA GLY A 35 14.79 -39.24 -6.66
C GLY A 35 14.54 -39.49 -5.18
N ARG A 36 15.53 -39.14 -4.32
CA ARG A 36 15.44 -39.28 -2.85
C ARG A 36 15.14 -37.96 -2.14
N SER A 37 15.04 -36.85 -2.88
CA SER A 37 14.84 -35.52 -2.32
C SER A 37 13.38 -35.11 -2.42
N GLU A 38 12.82 -34.59 -1.34
CA GLU A 38 11.47 -34.04 -1.30
C GLU A 38 11.49 -32.64 -0.67
N TRP A 39 10.76 -31.69 -1.26
CA TRP A 39 10.63 -30.35 -0.72
C TRP A 39 9.25 -29.76 -1.03
N PHE A 40 8.89 -28.69 -0.30
CA PHE A 40 7.68 -27.94 -0.56
C PHE A 40 7.98 -26.65 -1.31
N VAL A 41 7.07 -26.31 -2.22
CA VAL A 41 7.08 -25.06 -2.96
C VAL A 41 5.72 -24.41 -2.79
N PHE A 42 5.69 -23.15 -2.37
CA PHE A 42 4.45 -22.40 -2.18
C PHE A 42 4.18 -21.54 -3.41
N ARG A 43 3.00 -21.69 -4.02
CA ARG A 43 2.61 -20.96 -5.24
C ARG A 43 1.20 -20.44 -5.13
N ARG A 44 0.98 -19.21 -5.60
CA ARG A 44 -0.36 -18.64 -5.78
C ARG A 44 -0.89 -18.97 -7.17
N TYR A 45 -2.22 -18.95 -7.33
CA TYR A 45 -2.87 -19.18 -8.62
C TYR A 45 -2.26 -18.33 -9.76
N ALA A 46 -1.91 -17.06 -9.51
CA ALA A 46 -1.30 -16.18 -10.52
C ALA A 46 0.04 -16.69 -11.07
N GLU A 47 0.79 -17.46 -10.28
CA GLU A 47 2.06 -18.06 -10.70
C GLU A 47 1.81 -19.30 -11.58
N PHE A 48 0.81 -20.12 -11.26
CA PHE A 48 0.34 -21.20 -12.15
C PHE A 48 -0.20 -20.63 -13.47
N ASP A 49 -0.98 -19.56 -13.42
CA ASP A 49 -1.55 -18.86 -14.58
C ASP A 49 -0.44 -18.29 -15.49
N LYS A 50 0.61 -17.71 -14.89
CA LYS A 50 1.79 -17.23 -15.63
C LYS A 50 2.51 -18.38 -16.32
N LEU A 51 2.82 -19.46 -15.59
CA LEU A 51 3.50 -20.64 -16.16
C LEU A 51 2.67 -21.27 -17.29
N TYR A 52 1.37 -21.45 -17.08
CA TYR A 52 0.43 -21.95 -18.09
C TYR A 52 0.46 -21.11 -19.37
N ASN A 53 0.37 -19.79 -19.26
CA ASN A 53 0.38 -18.89 -20.41
C ASN A 53 1.71 -18.91 -21.17
N THR A 54 2.82 -19.10 -20.47
CA THR A 54 4.13 -19.29 -21.10
C THR A 54 4.19 -20.61 -21.87
N LEU A 55 3.82 -21.72 -21.22
CA LEU A 55 3.90 -23.05 -21.83
C LEU A 55 2.89 -23.25 -22.96
N ARG A 56 1.66 -22.72 -22.85
CA ARG A 56 0.64 -22.83 -23.90
C ARG A 56 1.08 -22.18 -25.22
N LYS A 57 1.85 -21.09 -25.16
CA LYS A 57 2.39 -20.42 -26.35
C LYS A 57 3.46 -21.26 -27.04
N GLN A 58 4.28 -21.97 -26.26
CA GLN A 58 5.40 -22.75 -26.77
C GLN A 58 5.00 -24.18 -27.18
N PHE A 59 4.00 -24.76 -26.51
CA PHE A 59 3.53 -26.13 -26.71
C PHE A 59 2.01 -26.18 -26.97
N PRO A 60 1.49 -25.57 -28.05
CA PRO A 60 0.05 -25.50 -28.32
C PRO A 60 -0.60 -26.88 -28.53
N ALA A 61 0.17 -27.87 -29.01
CA ALA A 61 -0.31 -29.23 -29.26
C ALA A 61 -0.58 -30.05 -27.97
N MET A 62 -0.03 -29.63 -26.82
CA MET A 62 -0.15 -30.35 -25.54
C MET A 62 -1.49 -30.09 -24.82
N ALA A 63 -2.33 -29.20 -25.36
CA ALA A 63 -3.68 -28.91 -24.85
C ALA A 63 -3.75 -28.73 -23.32
N LEU A 64 -2.74 -28.08 -22.73
CA LEU A 64 -2.67 -27.84 -21.29
C LEU A 64 -3.93 -27.09 -20.79
N LYS A 65 -4.35 -27.39 -19.56
CA LYS A 65 -5.50 -26.76 -18.91
C LYS A 65 -5.16 -26.38 -17.48
N ILE A 66 -5.73 -25.26 -17.03
CA ILE A 66 -5.78 -24.88 -15.62
C ILE A 66 -7.22 -24.48 -15.27
N PRO A 67 -7.64 -24.60 -14.00
CA PRO A 67 -8.95 -24.10 -13.55
C PRO A 67 -9.11 -22.61 -13.86
N ALA A 68 -10.29 -22.16 -14.28
CA ALA A 68 -10.52 -20.76 -14.61
C ALA A 68 -10.41 -19.83 -13.39
N LYS A 69 -10.12 -18.54 -13.65
CA LYS A 69 -10.29 -17.46 -12.67
C LYS A 69 -11.79 -17.32 -12.36
N ARG A 70 -12.16 -17.32 -11.08
CA ARG A 70 -13.53 -17.02 -10.65
C ARG A 70 -13.63 -15.51 -10.48
N ILE A 71 -14.39 -14.91 -11.39
CA ILE A 71 -14.54 -13.45 -11.51
C ILE A 71 -15.76 -12.97 -10.70
N PHE A 72 -16.66 -13.88 -10.29
CA PHE A 72 -17.82 -13.61 -9.43
C PHE A 72 -18.05 -14.73 -8.38
N GLY A 73 -18.46 -14.35 -7.17
CA GLY A 73 -18.65 -15.24 -6.02
C GLY A 73 -17.45 -15.28 -5.06
N ASP A 74 -17.64 -15.88 -3.89
CA ASP A 74 -16.58 -15.97 -2.88
C ASP A 74 -15.42 -16.84 -3.41
N ASN A 75 -14.25 -16.24 -3.63
CA ASN A 75 -13.03 -16.96 -3.98
C ASN A 75 -12.53 -17.85 -2.82
N PHE A 76 -13.13 -17.73 -1.64
CA PHE A 76 -12.88 -18.51 -0.45
C PHE A 76 -13.94 -19.58 -0.16
N ASP A 77 -14.90 -19.76 -1.07
CA ASP A 77 -15.85 -20.86 -1.06
C ASP A 77 -15.10 -22.22 -1.00
N PRO A 78 -15.29 -23.04 0.04
CA PRO A 78 -14.49 -24.25 0.28
C PRO A 78 -14.55 -25.27 -0.88
N ASP A 79 -15.71 -25.45 -1.50
CA ASP A 79 -15.89 -26.36 -2.62
C ASP A 79 -15.14 -25.88 -3.87
N PHE A 80 -15.15 -24.57 -4.09
CA PHE A 80 -14.40 -23.95 -5.16
C PHE A 80 -12.89 -24.01 -4.96
N ILE A 81 -12.40 -23.76 -3.74
CA ILE A 81 -10.98 -23.94 -3.43
C ILE A 81 -10.58 -25.40 -3.67
N LYS A 82 -11.38 -26.35 -3.21
CA LYS A 82 -11.15 -27.79 -3.41
C LYS A 82 -11.10 -28.16 -4.90
N GLN A 83 -12.05 -27.68 -5.70
CA GLN A 83 -12.08 -27.92 -7.15
C GLN A 83 -10.87 -27.29 -7.86
N ARG A 84 -10.52 -26.05 -7.50
CA ARG A 84 -9.34 -25.36 -8.04
C ARG A 84 -8.06 -26.07 -7.65
N ARG A 85 -7.92 -26.55 -6.41
CA ARG A 85 -6.78 -27.35 -5.96
C ARG A 85 -6.63 -28.61 -6.80
N ALA A 86 -7.72 -29.34 -7.02
CA ALA A 86 -7.71 -30.57 -7.82
C ALA A 86 -7.22 -30.32 -9.25
N GLY A 87 -7.71 -29.27 -9.92
CA GLY A 87 -7.26 -28.96 -11.28
C GLY A 87 -5.85 -28.36 -11.36
N LEU A 88 -5.39 -27.62 -10.34
CA LEU A 88 -3.99 -27.20 -10.26
C LEU A 88 -3.05 -28.39 -10.01
N ASN A 89 -3.48 -29.37 -9.21
CA ASN A 89 -2.75 -30.61 -8.99
C ASN A 89 -2.64 -31.43 -10.28
N GLU A 90 -3.74 -31.57 -11.03
CA GLU A 90 -3.74 -32.23 -12.34
C GLU A 90 -2.80 -31.53 -13.32
N PHE A 91 -2.81 -30.19 -13.34
CA PHE A 91 -1.92 -29.40 -14.18
C PHE A 91 -0.44 -29.71 -13.92
N ILE A 92 0.02 -29.65 -12.66
CA ILE A 92 1.44 -29.93 -12.34
C ILE A 92 1.80 -31.40 -12.55
N GLN A 93 0.88 -32.34 -12.30
CA GLN A 93 1.08 -33.75 -12.61
C GLN A 93 1.27 -33.96 -14.13
N ASN A 94 0.54 -33.21 -14.95
CA ASN A 94 0.72 -33.26 -16.39
C ASN A 94 2.10 -32.72 -16.82
N LEU A 95 2.59 -31.64 -16.19
CA LEU A 95 3.93 -31.11 -16.50
C LEU A 95 5.04 -32.14 -16.27
N VAL A 96 4.95 -32.93 -15.21
CA VAL A 96 5.98 -33.94 -14.88
C VAL A 96 5.84 -35.26 -15.64
N ARG A 97 4.73 -35.50 -16.33
CA ARG A 97 4.53 -36.69 -17.18
C ARG A 97 5.26 -36.58 -18.52
N HIS A 98 5.62 -35.37 -18.94
CA HIS A 98 6.21 -35.09 -20.25
C HIS A 98 7.66 -34.61 -20.09
N PRO A 99 8.66 -35.37 -20.60
CA PRO A 99 10.07 -35.00 -20.53
C PRO A 99 10.39 -33.62 -21.12
N GLU A 100 9.73 -33.24 -22.21
CA GLU A 100 9.86 -31.91 -22.80
C GLU A 100 9.39 -30.78 -21.88
N LEU A 101 8.44 -31.04 -20.97
CA LEU A 101 7.89 -30.04 -20.06
C LEU A 101 8.68 -29.96 -18.76
N TYR A 102 8.99 -31.07 -18.08
CA TYR A 102 9.71 -30.98 -16.80
C TYR A 102 11.18 -30.59 -16.96
N ASN A 103 11.77 -30.76 -18.14
CA ASN A 103 13.10 -30.23 -18.45
C ASN A 103 13.07 -28.76 -18.89
N HIS A 104 11.89 -28.17 -19.10
CA HIS A 104 11.76 -26.77 -19.49
C HIS A 104 12.22 -25.84 -18.35
N PRO A 105 13.06 -24.81 -18.62
CA PRO A 105 13.62 -23.94 -17.59
C PRO A 105 12.58 -23.31 -16.66
N ASP A 106 11.44 -22.84 -17.20
CA ASP A 106 10.38 -22.25 -16.38
C ASP A 106 9.67 -23.27 -15.48
N VAL A 107 9.57 -24.54 -15.89
CA VAL A 107 8.98 -25.60 -15.06
C VAL A 107 9.94 -25.99 -13.95
N ARG A 108 11.23 -26.14 -14.28
CA ARG A 108 12.29 -26.41 -13.29
C ARG A 108 12.41 -25.28 -12.27
N ALA A 109 12.34 -24.03 -12.71
CA ALA A 109 12.33 -22.86 -11.82
C ALA A 109 11.04 -22.78 -10.99
N PHE A 110 9.88 -23.07 -11.59
CA PHE A 110 8.59 -23.08 -10.89
C PHE A 110 8.56 -24.13 -9.78
N LEU A 111 9.10 -25.33 -10.03
CA LEU A 111 9.19 -26.44 -9.06
C LEU A 111 10.47 -26.40 -8.20
N GLN A 112 11.38 -25.44 -8.45
CA GLN A 112 12.68 -25.31 -7.77
C GLN A 112 13.57 -26.57 -7.85
N MET A 113 13.57 -27.25 -9.00
CA MET A 113 14.29 -28.51 -9.21
C MET A 113 15.82 -28.38 -9.20
N ASP A 114 16.35 -27.21 -9.58
CA ASP A 114 17.80 -26.96 -9.69
C ASP A 114 18.42 -26.36 -8.41
N SER A 115 17.59 -26.00 -7.43
CA SER A 115 18.03 -25.44 -6.15
C SER A 115 16.94 -25.65 -5.09
N PRO A 116 16.74 -26.89 -4.62
CA PRO A 116 15.76 -27.20 -3.59
C PRO A 116 16.20 -26.54 -2.28
N LYS A 117 15.73 -25.32 -2.04
CA LYS A 117 15.80 -24.69 -0.72
C LYS A 117 14.61 -25.22 0.08
N HIS A 118 14.85 -25.71 1.30
CA HIS A 118 13.76 -25.88 2.26
C HIS A 118 13.18 -24.49 2.54
N GLN A 119 12.11 -24.11 1.83
CA GLN A 119 11.31 -22.96 2.21
C GLN A 119 10.45 -23.38 3.39
N SER A 120 10.91 -23.06 4.60
CA SER A 120 9.99 -22.59 5.63
C SER A 120 9.20 -21.41 5.07
N ASP A 121 7.95 -21.30 5.50
CA ASP A 121 6.99 -20.25 5.13
C ASP A 121 7.67 -18.87 5.00
N PRO A 122 7.47 -18.08 3.92
CA PRO A 122 8.03 -16.75 3.78
C PRO A 122 7.49 -15.71 4.79
N SER A 123 6.85 -16.15 5.88
CA SER A 123 6.20 -15.29 6.85
C SER A 123 6.44 -15.62 8.33
N GLU A 124 7.35 -16.53 8.68
CA GLU A 124 7.74 -16.75 10.09
C GLU A 124 9.26 -16.71 10.30
N ASP A 125 9.69 -15.70 11.06
CA ASP A 125 10.87 -15.59 11.91
C ASP A 125 12.03 -16.59 11.69
N GLU A 126 13.05 -16.16 10.93
CA GLU A 126 14.38 -16.80 10.92
C GLU A 126 15.41 -16.07 11.82
N ASP A 127 14.99 -15.56 12.99
CA ASP A 127 15.94 -14.91 13.92
C ASP A 127 16.04 -15.56 15.33
N GLU A 128 15.34 -16.66 15.61
CA GLU A 128 15.34 -17.23 16.98
C GLU A 128 16.09 -18.55 17.20
N ARG A 129 16.97 -19.00 16.30
CA ARG A 129 17.84 -20.15 16.60
C ARG A 129 19.29 -19.93 16.23
N SER A 130 20.00 -19.16 17.05
CA SER A 130 21.42 -19.41 17.36
C SER A 130 21.89 -18.55 18.55
N THR A 131 21.35 -18.82 19.74
CA THR A 131 21.98 -18.32 20.97
C THR A 131 23.07 -19.30 21.39
N GLN A 132 24.31 -19.07 20.97
CA GLN A 132 25.49 -19.44 21.79
C GLN A 132 26.77 -18.71 21.34
N LYS A 133 27.18 -17.77 22.21
CA LYS A 133 28.57 -17.36 22.52
C LYS A 133 29.34 -16.61 21.42
N LEU A 134 29.50 -15.28 21.57
CA LEU A 134 30.80 -14.58 21.58
C LEU A 134 30.64 -13.06 21.80
N LEU A 135 31.72 -12.46 22.30
CA LEU A 135 31.82 -11.18 23.01
C LEU A 135 31.78 -9.91 22.12
N SER A 136 31.33 -8.83 22.77
CA SER A 136 31.55 -7.39 22.56
C SER A 136 32.27 -6.91 21.29
N THR A 137 31.57 -6.07 20.52
CA THR A 137 32.06 -4.75 20.07
C THR A 137 30.87 -3.88 19.67
N SER A 138 30.62 -2.81 20.42
CA SER A 138 29.68 -1.75 20.02
C SER A 138 30.25 -1.03 18.80
N GLN A 139 29.61 -1.14 17.63
CA GLN A 139 29.89 -0.25 16.50
C GLN A 139 28.67 0.60 16.20
N ASN A 140 28.88 1.91 16.33
CA ASN A 140 27.91 2.95 16.09
C ASN A 140 27.39 2.90 14.65
N ILE A 141 26.09 2.70 14.51
CA ILE A 141 25.36 2.74 13.24
C ILE A 141 25.47 4.17 12.66
N ASN A 142 25.97 4.29 11.43
CA ASN A 142 26.14 5.58 10.76
C ASN A 142 24.78 6.09 10.23
N LEU A 143 24.23 7.12 10.87
CA LEU A 143 22.89 7.68 10.59
C LEU A 143 22.90 8.81 9.55
N GLY A 144 23.98 8.96 8.79
CA GLY A 144 24.15 9.98 7.77
C GLY A 144 24.49 11.37 8.33
N PRO A 145 24.85 12.34 7.46
CA PRO A 145 25.56 13.57 7.83
C PRO A 145 24.75 14.62 8.60
N SER A 146 23.45 14.38 8.86
CA SER A 146 22.58 15.29 9.64
C SER A 146 21.60 14.54 10.56
N GLY A 147 21.83 13.24 10.81
CA GLY A 147 20.97 12.44 11.67
C GLY A 147 21.12 12.88 13.13
N ASN A 148 20.00 13.19 13.79
CA ASN A 148 19.94 13.08 15.24
C ASN A 148 20.06 11.57 15.58
N PRO A 149 21.13 11.14 16.27
CA PRO A 149 21.44 9.73 16.45
C PRO A 149 20.57 9.01 17.49
N HIS A 150 19.61 9.71 18.10
CA HIS A 150 18.93 9.23 19.30
C HIS A 150 17.61 8.48 19.06
N ALA A 151 16.90 8.73 17.95
CA ALA A 151 15.60 8.08 17.71
C ALA A 151 15.76 6.61 17.28
N LYS A 152 15.26 5.70 18.10
CA LYS A 152 15.34 4.24 17.91
C LYS A 152 13.96 3.60 18.09
N PRO A 153 13.73 2.39 17.54
CA PRO A 153 12.49 1.65 17.80
C PRO A 153 12.17 1.51 19.30
N THR A 154 13.21 1.35 20.13
CA THR A 154 13.09 1.16 21.59
C THR A 154 12.52 2.37 22.34
N ASP A 155 12.49 3.55 21.72
CA ASP A 155 11.92 4.77 22.31
C ASP A 155 10.38 4.79 22.24
N PHE A 156 9.80 3.82 21.54
CA PHE A 156 8.36 3.71 21.31
C PHE A 156 7.83 2.38 21.85
N ASP A 157 6.67 2.43 22.49
CA ASP A 157 5.83 1.28 22.78
C ASP A 157 4.90 1.05 21.60
N PHE A 158 5.17 0.02 20.79
CA PHE A 158 4.31 -0.35 19.66
C PHE A 158 3.09 -1.12 20.16
N LEU A 159 1.91 -0.52 20.02
CA LEU A 159 0.68 -1.01 20.66
C LEU A 159 -0.13 -1.91 19.74
N LYS A 160 -0.47 -1.42 18.54
CA LYS A 160 -1.39 -2.08 17.62
C LYS A 160 -1.02 -1.85 16.17
N VAL A 161 -1.27 -2.84 15.31
CA VAL A 161 -1.25 -2.63 13.85
C VAL A 161 -2.55 -1.94 13.46
N ILE A 162 -2.44 -0.78 12.82
CA ILE A 162 -3.59 0.05 12.41
C ILE A 162 -3.74 0.12 10.89
N GLY A 163 -2.77 -0.37 10.13
CA GLY A 163 -2.86 -0.45 8.68
C GLY A 163 -1.72 -1.24 8.04
N LYS A 164 -1.88 -1.53 6.75
CA LYS A 164 -0.88 -2.25 5.95
C LYS A 164 -0.72 -1.57 4.59
N GLY A 165 0.52 -1.26 4.23
CA GLY A 165 0.86 -0.65 2.95
C GLY A 165 1.62 -1.60 2.02
N SER A 166 1.97 -1.10 0.82
CA SER A 166 2.69 -1.83 -0.22
C SER A 166 4.02 -2.46 0.25
N PHE A 167 4.71 -1.80 1.19
CA PHE A 167 6.06 -2.17 1.64
C PHE A 167 6.17 -2.53 3.12
N GLY A 168 5.05 -2.55 3.85
CA GLY A 168 5.10 -2.76 5.28
C GLY A 168 3.81 -2.43 6.01
N LYS A 169 3.93 -1.96 7.25
CA LYS A 169 2.82 -1.83 8.19
C LYS A 169 2.79 -0.43 8.80
N VAL A 170 1.61 -0.02 9.22
CA VAL A 170 1.40 1.18 10.02
C VAL A 170 0.95 0.73 11.40
N LEU A 171 1.66 1.19 12.43
CA LEU A 171 1.42 0.83 13.81
C LEU A 171 1.05 2.06 14.64
N LEU A 172 0.09 1.92 15.55
CA LEU A 172 -0.07 2.83 16.67
C LEU A 172 1.07 2.59 17.64
N ALA A 173 1.82 3.64 17.96
CA ALA A 173 2.87 3.59 18.95
C ALA A 173 2.79 4.77 19.92
N LYS A 174 3.19 4.56 21.16
CA LYS A 174 3.31 5.60 22.18
C LYS A 174 4.79 5.88 22.42
N ARG A 175 5.24 7.12 22.29
CA ARG A 175 6.62 7.47 22.61
C ARG A 175 6.80 7.49 24.13
N LYS A 176 7.85 6.85 24.62
CA LYS A 176 8.08 6.66 26.07
C LYS A 176 8.36 7.96 26.81
N LEU A 177 9.05 8.90 26.16
CA LEU A 177 9.53 10.13 26.78
C LEU A 177 8.41 11.10 27.16
N ASP A 178 7.48 11.37 26.23
CA ASP A 178 6.37 12.33 26.42
C ASP A 178 5.00 11.66 26.55
N GLY A 179 4.92 10.33 26.35
CA GLY A 179 3.68 9.59 26.35
C GLY A 179 2.74 9.90 25.19
N LYS A 180 3.21 10.58 24.14
CA LYS A 180 2.37 10.97 22.99
C LYS A 180 2.19 9.80 22.03
N PHE A 181 1.00 9.71 21.43
CA PHE A 181 0.65 8.69 20.44
C PHE A 181 0.99 9.13 19.02
N TYR A 182 1.47 8.18 18.23
CA TYR A 182 1.95 8.36 16.87
C TYR A 182 1.51 7.20 15.96
N ALA A 183 1.38 7.49 14.67
CA ALA A 183 1.29 6.47 13.64
C ALA A 183 2.69 6.22 13.06
N VAL A 184 3.23 5.02 13.28
CA VAL A 184 4.56 4.64 12.81
C VAL A 184 4.44 3.75 11.57
N LYS A 185 4.79 4.29 10.41
CA LYS A 185 4.88 3.56 9.14
C LYS A 185 6.26 2.89 9.06
N VAL A 186 6.28 1.57 9.06
CA VAL A 186 7.49 0.73 9.04
C VAL A 186 7.60 0.04 7.69
N LEU A 187 8.67 0.28 6.94
CA LEU A 187 8.91 -0.25 5.60
C LEU A 187 10.15 -1.15 5.61
N GLN A 188 10.10 -2.27 4.89
CA GLN A 188 11.25 -3.17 4.77
C GLN A 188 12.15 -2.75 3.59
N LYS A 189 13.42 -2.41 3.86
CA LYS A 189 14.39 -1.96 2.85
C LYS A 189 14.50 -2.93 1.68
N LYS A 190 14.56 -4.24 1.98
CA LYS A 190 14.62 -5.30 0.96
C LYS A 190 13.43 -5.25 -0.01
N ILE A 191 12.20 -5.05 0.49
CA ILE A 191 11.01 -4.98 -0.38
C ILE A 191 11.04 -3.72 -1.26
N VAL A 192 11.44 -2.59 -0.67
CA VAL A 192 11.57 -1.32 -1.38
C VAL A 192 12.55 -1.42 -2.54
N LEU A 193 13.76 -1.94 -2.28
CA LEU A 193 14.82 -2.06 -3.27
C LEU A 193 14.44 -3.04 -4.37
N ASN A 194 13.85 -4.19 -4.01
CA ASN A 194 13.37 -5.18 -4.98
C ASN A 194 12.31 -4.61 -5.94
N ARG A 195 11.52 -3.62 -5.48
CA ARG A 195 10.51 -2.94 -6.31
C ARG A 195 11.04 -1.68 -7.00
N LYS A 196 12.27 -1.26 -6.72
CA LYS A 196 12.91 -0.02 -7.23
C LYS A 196 12.21 1.26 -6.78
N GLU A 197 11.68 1.27 -5.57
CA GLU A 197 10.81 2.34 -5.01
C GLU A 197 11.56 3.30 -4.07
N GLN A 198 12.89 3.15 -3.99
CA GLN A 198 13.78 3.96 -3.14
C GLN A 198 13.62 5.47 -3.39
N LYS A 199 13.61 5.89 -4.66
CA LYS A 199 13.50 7.32 -5.02
C LYS A 199 12.19 7.93 -4.53
N HIS A 200 11.09 7.21 -4.64
CA HIS A 200 9.78 7.68 -4.19
C HIS A 200 9.70 7.81 -2.66
N ILE A 201 10.29 6.86 -1.92
CA ILE A 201 10.33 6.95 -0.45
C ILE A 201 11.19 8.11 0.02
N MET A 202 12.33 8.35 -0.63
CA MET A 202 13.16 9.53 -0.31
C MET A 202 12.45 10.83 -0.68
N ALA A 203 11.65 10.86 -1.76
CA ALA A 203 10.82 12.01 -2.12
C ALA A 203 9.69 12.25 -1.08
N GLU A 204 8.96 11.21 -0.67
CA GLU A 204 7.94 11.26 0.40
C GLU A 204 8.55 11.86 1.68
N ARG A 205 9.71 11.33 2.10
CA ARG A 205 10.46 11.82 3.26
C ARG A 205 10.87 13.28 3.11
N ASN A 206 11.50 13.66 1.99
CA ASN A 206 12.00 15.02 1.79
C ASN A 206 10.88 16.06 1.79
N VAL A 207 9.70 15.73 1.27
CA VAL A 207 8.54 16.62 1.30
C VAL A 207 7.98 16.75 2.70
N LEU A 208 7.81 15.65 3.42
CA LEU A 208 7.39 15.68 4.81
C LEU A 208 8.36 16.51 5.69
N LEU A 209 9.63 16.59 5.31
CA LEU A 209 10.64 17.42 5.98
C LEU A 209 10.69 18.89 5.57
N LYS A 210 9.99 19.31 4.52
CA LYS A 210 9.89 20.73 4.14
C LYS A 210 9.12 21.58 5.16
N ASN A 211 8.88 21.06 6.37
CA ASN A 211 8.12 21.70 7.44
C ASN A 211 6.72 22.08 6.94
N VAL A 212 6.07 21.13 6.27
CA VAL A 212 4.70 21.23 5.77
C VAL A 212 3.80 21.44 7.00
N LYS A 213 3.43 22.70 7.25
CA LYS A 213 2.61 23.12 8.38
C LYS A 213 1.24 23.52 7.89
N HIS A 214 0.35 22.54 7.84
CA HIS A 214 -1.04 22.78 7.49
C HIS A 214 -1.95 21.93 8.39
N PRO A 215 -3.06 22.49 8.94
CA PRO A 215 -3.93 21.82 9.92
C PRO A 215 -4.58 20.51 9.43
N PHE A 216 -4.63 20.33 8.11
CA PHE A 216 -5.24 19.17 7.43
C PHE A 216 -4.21 18.27 6.72
N LEU A 217 -2.91 18.46 6.97
CA LEU A 217 -1.85 17.57 6.50
C LEU A 217 -1.21 16.85 7.68
N VAL A 218 -0.95 15.56 7.50
CA VAL A 218 -0.23 14.75 8.49
C VAL A 218 1.24 15.14 8.50
N GLY A 219 1.73 15.54 9.67
CA GLY A 219 3.13 15.91 9.88
C GLY A 219 4.03 14.71 10.14
N LEU A 220 5.30 14.85 9.73
CA LEU A 220 6.38 13.94 10.11
C LEU A 220 7.09 14.48 11.34
N HIS A 221 7.11 13.68 12.40
CA HIS A 221 7.85 13.98 13.61
C HIS A 221 9.26 13.43 13.53
N TYR A 222 9.41 12.16 13.21
CA TYR A 222 10.72 11.50 13.13
C TYR A 222 10.79 10.64 11.86
N SER A 223 11.96 10.57 11.25
CA SER A 223 12.28 9.48 10.34
C SER A 223 13.60 8.85 10.78
N PHE A 224 13.65 7.53 10.93
CA PHE A 224 14.87 6.84 11.30
C PHE A 224 14.91 5.45 10.66
N GLN A 225 16.06 4.82 10.71
CA GLN A 225 16.26 3.53 10.07
C GLN A 225 17.04 2.57 10.95
N THR A 226 16.74 1.29 10.81
CA THR A 226 17.62 0.20 11.24
C THR A 226 18.28 -0.41 10.01
N THR A 227 19.11 -1.43 10.19
CA THR A 227 19.75 -2.17 9.09
C THR A 227 18.75 -2.73 8.08
N GLU A 228 17.55 -3.09 8.53
CA GLU A 228 16.54 -3.72 7.66
C GLU A 228 15.32 -2.85 7.33
N LYS A 229 15.06 -1.80 8.12
CA LYS A 229 13.77 -1.10 8.10
C LYS A 229 13.91 0.41 8.10
N LEU A 230 12.93 1.05 7.49
CA LEU A 230 12.71 2.50 7.53
C LEU A 230 11.48 2.79 8.37
N TYR A 231 11.55 3.82 9.21
CA TYR A 231 10.49 4.23 10.12
C TYR A 231 10.13 5.69 9.83
N PHE A 232 8.85 5.94 9.56
CA PHE A 232 8.26 7.28 9.59
C PHE A 232 7.33 7.38 10.79
N VAL A 233 7.60 8.32 11.70
CA VAL A 233 6.76 8.61 12.87
C VAL A 233 5.92 9.83 12.53
N LEU A 234 4.62 9.59 12.34
CA LEU A 234 3.64 10.56 11.84
C LEU A 234 2.61 10.91 12.92
N ASP A 235 1.87 12.00 12.73
CA ASP A 235 0.68 12.29 13.54
C ASP A 235 -0.28 11.08 13.55
N PHE A 236 -0.78 10.73 14.72
CA PHE A 236 -1.85 9.74 14.86
C PHE A 236 -3.21 10.43 14.74
N VAL A 237 -4.04 9.96 13.81
CA VAL A 237 -5.42 10.45 13.61
C VAL A 237 -6.37 9.27 13.79
N ASN A 238 -7.16 9.30 14.86
CA ASN A 238 -8.06 8.21 15.27
C ASN A 238 -9.50 8.32 14.71
N GLY A 239 -9.76 9.30 13.86
CA GLY A 239 -11.06 9.50 13.22
C GLY A 239 -11.44 8.43 12.19
N GLY A 240 -10.49 7.59 11.77
CA GLY A 240 -10.67 6.63 10.67
C GLY A 240 -10.60 7.28 9.28
N GLU A 241 -10.62 6.44 8.25
CA GLU A 241 -10.53 6.87 6.86
C GLU A 241 -11.88 7.38 6.32
N LEU A 242 -11.86 8.38 5.43
CA LEU A 242 -13.07 8.95 4.82
C LEU A 242 -13.95 7.88 4.15
N PHE A 243 -13.33 6.99 3.36
CA PHE A 243 -14.02 5.92 2.64
C PHE A 243 -14.61 4.86 3.56
N PHE A 244 -14.01 4.63 4.74
CA PHE A 244 -14.58 3.72 5.73
C PHE A 244 -15.94 4.22 6.22
N HIS A 245 -16.07 5.53 6.46
CA HIS A 245 -17.36 6.14 6.83
C HIS A 245 -18.32 6.20 5.65
N LEU A 246 -17.83 6.51 4.45
CA LEU A 246 -18.66 6.58 3.24
C LEU A 246 -19.27 5.22 2.89
N GLN A 247 -18.52 4.13 3.01
CA GLN A 247 -19.02 2.78 2.79
C GLN A 247 -20.18 2.40 3.74
N ARG A 248 -20.15 2.92 4.97
CA ARG A 248 -21.21 2.67 5.97
C ARG A 248 -22.47 3.50 5.71
N GLU A 249 -22.30 4.75 5.29
CA GLU A 249 -23.40 5.71 5.08
C GLU A 249 -23.91 5.76 3.63
N ARG A 250 -23.23 5.09 2.69
CA ARG A 250 -23.44 5.09 1.23
C ARG A 250 -23.16 6.43 0.55
N SER A 251 -23.62 7.54 1.10
CA SER A 251 -23.28 8.89 0.65
C SER A 251 -23.32 9.86 1.83
N PHE A 252 -22.68 11.03 1.66
CA PHE A 252 -22.73 12.10 2.63
C PHE A 252 -23.70 13.20 2.21
N PRO A 253 -24.36 13.85 3.17
CA PRO A 253 -25.12 15.05 2.88
C PRO A 253 -24.21 16.16 2.37
N GLU A 254 -24.73 17.01 1.49
CA GLU A 254 -23.95 18.02 0.76
C GLU A 254 -23.11 18.93 1.67
N HIS A 255 -23.66 19.38 2.81
CA HIS A 255 -22.93 20.22 3.76
C HIS A 255 -21.70 19.51 4.37
N ARG A 256 -21.77 18.19 4.57
CA ARG A 256 -20.65 17.38 5.07
C ARG A 256 -19.61 17.17 3.98
N ALA A 257 -20.05 16.84 2.76
CA ALA A 257 -19.16 16.71 1.61
C ALA A 257 -18.43 18.04 1.31
N ARG A 258 -19.13 19.17 1.39
CA ARG A 258 -18.57 20.53 1.25
C ARG A 258 -17.49 20.81 2.29
N PHE A 259 -17.74 20.49 3.55
CA PHE A 259 -16.76 20.67 4.63
C PHE A 259 -15.48 19.87 4.35
N TYR A 260 -15.57 18.57 4.05
CA TYR A 260 -14.39 17.76 3.76
C TYR A 260 -13.69 18.19 2.45
N ALA A 261 -14.44 18.52 1.42
CA ALA A 261 -13.86 19.03 0.17
C ALA A 261 -13.10 20.34 0.39
N ALA A 262 -13.57 21.21 1.28
CA ALA A 262 -12.85 22.43 1.64
C ALA A 262 -11.55 22.15 2.41
N GLU A 263 -11.56 21.21 3.37
CA GLU A 263 -10.32 20.81 4.09
C GLU A 263 -9.27 20.23 3.12
N ILE A 264 -9.69 19.36 2.20
CA ILE A 264 -8.85 18.77 1.17
C ILE A 264 -8.33 19.86 0.22
N ALA A 265 -9.21 20.73 -0.28
CA ALA A 265 -8.83 21.80 -1.19
C ALA A 265 -7.81 22.76 -0.56
N SER A 266 -8.01 23.13 0.71
CA SER A 266 -7.06 23.96 1.46
C SER A 266 -5.70 23.30 1.58
N ALA A 267 -5.66 21.98 1.84
CA ALA A 267 -4.42 21.23 1.94
C ALA A 267 -3.69 21.14 0.59
N LEU A 268 -4.42 20.90 -0.51
CA LEU A 268 -3.87 20.89 -1.86
C LEU A 268 -3.34 22.26 -2.27
N GLY A 269 -4.11 23.32 -2.06
CA GLY A 269 -3.68 24.70 -2.34
C GLY A 269 -2.41 25.09 -1.58
N TYR A 270 -2.28 24.67 -0.32
CA TYR A 270 -1.05 24.85 0.44
C TYR A 270 0.14 24.11 -0.20
N LEU A 271 -0.02 22.83 -0.58
CA LEU A 271 1.04 22.06 -1.24
C LEU A 271 1.46 22.71 -2.58
N HIS A 272 0.50 23.14 -3.39
CA HIS A 272 0.76 23.83 -4.65
C HIS A 272 1.51 25.14 -4.44
N SER A 273 1.19 25.89 -3.38
CA SER A 273 1.90 27.14 -3.02
C SER A 273 3.39 26.94 -2.75
N ILE A 274 3.78 25.77 -2.25
CA ILE A 274 5.18 25.37 -2.01
C ILE A 274 5.76 24.48 -3.13
N LYS A 275 5.11 24.48 -4.30
CA LYS A 275 5.52 23.77 -5.53
C LYS A 275 5.58 22.26 -5.36
N ILE A 276 4.57 21.71 -4.68
CA ILE A 276 4.41 20.29 -4.48
C ILE A 276 3.06 19.85 -5.07
N VAL A 277 3.11 18.94 -6.03
CA VAL A 277 1.92 18.24 -6.53
C VAL A 277 1.76 16.98 -5.69
N TYR A 278 0.58 16.75 -5.09
CA TYR A 278 0.39 15.66 -4.13
C TYR A 278 0.60 14.28 -4.78
N ARG A 279 0.16 14.10 -6.02
CA ARG A 279 0.35 12.83 -6.76
C ARG A 279 1.82 12.47 -7.02
N ASP A 280 2.72 13.46 -7.05
CA ASP A 280 4.16 13.20 -7.18
C ASP A 280 4.79 12.66 -5.88
N LEU A 281 4.11 12.83 -4.74
CA LEU A 281 4.64 12.41 -3.44
C LEU A 281 4.43 10.95 -3.12
N LYS A 282 3.34 10.38 -3.63
CA LYS A 282 2.90 9.03 -3.26
C LYS A 282 2.20 8.38 -4.46
N PRO A 283 2.95 7.99 -5.51
CA PRO A 283 2.39 7.27 -6.65
C PRO A 283 1.67 5.97 -6.22
N GLU A 284 2.02 5.45 -5.03
CA GLU A 284 1.48 4.23 -4.45
C GLU A 284 0.44 4.42 -3.35
N ASN A 285 0.11 5.66 -2.96
CA ASN A 285 -1.14 5.89 -2.23
C ASN A 285 -2.30 5.74 -3.22
N ILE A 286 -2.50 4.47 -3.60
CA ILE A 286 -3.68 3.78 -4.09
C ILE A 286 -4.76 3.80 -2.97
N LEU A 287 -4.89 4.93 -2.27
CA LEU A 287 -6.21 5.44 -1.90
C LEU A 287 -6.87 6.02 -3.17
N LEU A 288 -6.06 6.39 -4.17
CA LEU A 288 -6.50 6.62 -5.53
C LEU A 288 -6.37 5.33 -6.31
N ASP A 289 -7.38 4.47 -6.17
CA ASP A 289 -7.69 3.48 -7.19
C ASP A 289 -7.61 4.16 -8.59
N SER A 290 -7.26 3.39 -9.61
CA SER A 290 -7.27 3.77 -11.02
C SER A 290 -8.47 4.64 -11.43
N ILE A 291 -9.59 4.49 -10.71
CA ILE A 291 -10.86 5.22 -10.83
C ILE A 291 -10.74 6.74 -10.64
N TYR A 292 -9.68 7.24 -9.99
CA TYR A 292 -9.47 8.67 -9.73
C TYR A 292 -8.43 9.33 -10.64
N LEU A 293 -7.78 8.58 -11.53
CA LEU A 293 -6.74 9.13 -12.41
C LEU A 293 -7.32 10.21 -13.34
N ALA A 294 -6.57 11.29 -13.52
CA ALA A 294 -6.95 12.35 -14.45
C ALA A 294 -6.74 11.90 -15.90
N PRO A 295 -7.52 12.42 -16.87
CA PRO A 295 -7.42 12.03 -18.28
C PRO A 295 -6.01 12.13 -18.86
N GLU A 296 -5.28 13.21 -18.54
CA GLU A 296 -3.90 13.44 -18.97
C GLU A 296 -2.91 12.42 -18.39
N VAL A 297 -3.15 11.91 -17.18
CA VAL A 297 -2.32 10.87 -16.55
C VAL A 297 -2.55 9.53 -17.23
N ILE A 298 -3.81 9.19 -17.54
CA ILE A 298 -4.17 7.97 -18.30
C ILE A 298 -3.55 8.01 -19.71
N ARG A 299 -3.55 9.19 -20.36
CA ARG A 299 -2.90 9.43 -21.65
C ARG A 299 -1.37 9.47 -21.57
N LYS A 300 -0.78 9.37 -20.37
CA LYS A 300 0.68 9.48 -20.13
C LYS A 300 1.27 10.79 -20.67
N GLN A 301 0.50 11.86 -20.59
CA GLN A 301 0.96 13.21 -20.96
C GLN A 301 1.70 13.85 -19.78
N PRO A 302 2.58 14.84 -20.04
CA PRO A 302 3.11 15.68 -18.98
C PRO A 302 1.96 16.36 -18.25
N TYR A 303 1.96 16.30 -16.92
CA TYR A 303 0.93 16.86 -16.06
C TYR A 303 1.50 17.84 -15.04
N ASP A 304 0.62 18.62 -14.42
CA ASP A 304 0.91 19.63 -13.41
C ASP A 304 -0.07 19.46 -12.23
N ASN A 305 -0.16 20.47 -11.37
CA ASN A 305 -1.04 20.51 -10.20
C ASN A 305 -2.54 20.34 -10.52
N THR A 306 -2.99 20.53 -11.77
CA THR A 306 -4.40 20.39 -12.14
C THR A 306 -4.94 18.96 -12.00
N VAL A 307 -4.07 17.95 -11.90
CA VAL A 307 -4.47 16.55 -11.63
C VAL A 307 -5.02 16.36 -10.22
N ASP A 308 -4.60 17.19 -9.26
CA ASP A 308 -5.08 17.16 -7.88
C ASP A 308 -6.49 17.76 -7.79
N TRP A 309 -6.82 18.74 -8.63
CA TRP A 309 -8.19 19.28 -8.73
C TRP A 309 -9.17 18.28 -9.37
N TRP A 310 -8.75 17.55 -10.40
CA TRP A 310 -9.55 16.40 -10.89
C TRP A 310 -9.81 15.38 -9.78
N CYS A 311 -8.77 15.08 -9.00
CA CYS A 311 -8.87 14.17 -7.87
C CYS A 311 -9.91 14.63 -6.85
N LEU A 312 -9.88 15.92 -6.48
CA LEU A 312 -10.86 16.52 -5.60
C LEU A 312 -12.28 16.37 -6.15
N GLY A 313 -12.48 16.64 -7.45
CA GLY A 313 -13.77 16.47 -8.12
C GLY A 313 -14.30 15.03 -8.04
N ALA A 314 -13.43 14.04 -8.26
CA ALA A 314 -13.81 12.63 -8.20
C ALA A 314 -14.14 12.17 -6.76
N VAL A 315 -13.38 12.62 -5.76
CA VAL A 315 -13.66 12.34 -4.33
C VAL A 315 -14.95 13.04 -3.89
N LEU A 316 -15.17 14.30 -4.29
CA LEU A 316 -16.41 15.02 -4.01
C LEU A 316 -17.62 14.34 -4.64
N TYR A 317 -17.50 13.88 -5.89
CA TYR A 317 -18.55 13.12 -6.56
C TYR A 317 -18.89 11.85 -5.77
N GLU A 318 -17.87 11.10 -5.34
CA GLU A 318 -18.09 9.87 -4.57
C GLU A 318 -18.73 10.15 -3.21
N MET A 319 -18.32 11.22 -2.51
CA MET A 319 -18.99 11.63 -1.27
C MET A 319 -20.48 11.92 -1.50
N LEU A 320 -20.86 12.56 -2.61
CA LEU A 320 -22.24 12.96 -2.89
C LEU A 320 -23.10 11.79 -3.42
N TYR A 321 -22.54 10.90 -4.24
CA TYR A 321 -23.29 9.86 -4.95
C TYR A 321 -22.94 8.42 -4.54
N GLY A 322 -21.93 8.23 -3.69
CA GLY A 322 -21.51 6.94 -3.14
C GLY A 322 -20.64 6.07 -4.05
N LEU A 323 -20.44 6.48 -5.29
CA LEU A 323 -19.57 5.81 -6.26
C LEU A 323 -18.81 6.85 -7.09
N PRO A 324 -17.61 6.54 -7.58
CA PRO A 324 -16.85 7.42 -8.46
C PRO A 324 -17.61 7.71 -9.78
N PRO A 325 -17.36 8.87 -10.43
CA PRO A 325 -18.16 9.35 -11.56
C PRO A 325 -18.15 8.43 -12.78
N PHE A 326 -17.02 7.77 -13.03
CA PHE A 326 -16.80 6.95 -14.23
C PHE A 326 -16.58 5.47 -13.91
N TYR A 327 -16.92 5.05 -12.69
CA TYR A 327 -16.70 3.68 -12.22
C TYR A 327 -17.31 2.64 -13.18
N CYS A 328 -16.50 1.66 -13.57
CA CYS A 328 -16.93 0.44 -14.22
C CYS A 328 -16.16 -0.76 -13.66
N ARG A 329 -16.73 -1.97 -13.78
CA ARG A 329 -16.07 -3.22 -13.40
C ARG A 329 -14.86 -3.53 -14.29
N ASP A 330 -14.94 -3.15 -15.57
CA ASP A 330 -13.83 -3.29 -16.50
C ASP A 330 -12.95 -2.03 -16.47
N VAL A 331 -11.66 -2.22 -16.19
CA VAL A 331 -10.70 -1.11 -16.03
C VAL A 331 -10.46 -0.39 -17.36
N ALA A 332 -10.48 -1.10 -18.49
CA ALA A 332 -10.26 -0.49 -19.80
C ALA A 332 -11.48 0.36 -20.19
N GLU A 333 -12.70 -0.14 -19.96
CA GLU A 333 -13.93 0.64 -20.14
C GLU A 333 -14.00 1.83 -19.19
N MET A 334 -13.56 1.67 -17.94
CA MET A 334 -13.48 2.77 -17.00
C MET A 334 -12.50 3.86 -17.46
N TYR A 335 -11.33 3.49 -17.99
CA TYR A 335 -10.41 4.46 -18.59
C TYR A 335 -11.02 5.14 -19.80
N ASP A 336 -11.71 4.40 -20.68
CA ASP A 336 -12.44 5.00 -21.80
C ASP A 336 -13.50 6.00 -21.31
N ASN A 337 -14.25 5.65 -20.26
CA ASN A 337 -15.22 6.54 -19.63
C ASN A 337 -14.56 7.82 -19.08
N ILE A 338 -13.44 7.69 -18.36
CA ILE A 338 -12.69 8.85 -17.86
C ILE A 338 -12.24 9.75 -19.01
N LEU A 339 -11.80 9.16 -20.13
CA LEU A 339 -11.28 9.89 -21.28
C LEU A 339 -12.35 10.53 -22.17
N HIS A 340 -13.55 9.94 -22.26
CA HIS A 340 -14.51 10.25 -23.32
C HIS A 340 -15.95 10.47 -22.84
N LYS A 341 -16.40 9.80 -21.77
CA LYS A 341 -17.80 9.88 -21.32
C LYS A 341 -18.09 11.23 -20.65
N PRO A 342 -19.14 11.96 -21.07
CA PRO A 342 -19.52 13.21 -20.40
C PRO A 342 -20.04 12.95 -18.98
N LEU A 343 -19.87 13.94 -18.10
CA LEU A 343 -20.47 13.92 -16.78
C LEU A 343 -21.97 14.25 -16.92
N ASN A 344 -22.85 13.32 -16.53
CA ASN A 344 -24.30 13.51 -16.67
C ASN A 344 -24.92 13.99 -15.36
N LEU A 345 -25.72 15.05 -15.43
CA LEU A 345 -26.45 15.59 -14.28
C LEU A 345 -27.29 14.50 -13.62
N ARG A 346 -27.06 14.30 -12.32
CA ARG A 346 -27.87 13.40 -11.48
C ARG A 346 -28.69 14.23 -10.49
N PRO A 347 -29.97 13.89 -10.27
CA PRO A 347 -30.76 14.50 -9.21
C PRO A 347 -30.14 14.23 -7.83
N GLY A 348 -30.39 15.14 -6.87
CA GLY A 348 -30.05 14.93 -5.45
C GLY A 348 -29.00 15.87 -4.87
N VAL A 349 -28.42 16.77 -5.68
CA VAL A 349 -27.48 17.80 -5.22
C VAL A 349 -27.93 19.20 -5.68
N SER A 350 -27.44 20.24 -5.02
CA SER A 350 -27.71 21.63 -5.43
C SER A 350 -27.07 21.98 -6.78
N LEU A 351 -27.55 23.04 -7.42
CA LEU A 351 -26.95 23.56 -8.66
C LEU A 351 -25.48 23.95 -8.45
N THR A 352 -25.14 24.50 -7.28
CA THR A 352 -23.75 24.85 -6.96
C THR A 352 -22.85 23.63 -6.77
N ALA A 353 -23.39 22.56 -6.19
CA ALA A 353 -22.67 21.29 -6.05
C ALA A 353 -22.48 20.59 -7.40
N TRP A 354 -23.44 20.71 -8.31
CA TRP A 354 -23.26 20.24 -9.67
C TRP A 354 -22.23 21.08 -10.45
N SER A 355 -22.32 22.40 -10.39
CA SER A 355 -21.39 23.33 -11.07
C SER A 355 -19.94 23.01 -10.74
N ILE A 356 -19.61 22.86 -9.44
CA ILE A 356 -18.23 22.57 -9.05
C ILE A 356 -17.75 21.20 -9.56
N LEU A 357 -18.63 20.20 -9.59
CA LEU A 357 -18.29 18.87 -10.10
C LEU A 357 -17.99 18.91 -11.59
N GLU A 358 -18.81 19.64 -12.36
CA GLU A 358 -18.63 19.82 -13.79
C GLU A 358 -17.31 20.54 -14.11
N GLU A 359 -17.01 21.61 -13.38
CA GLU A 359 -15.79 22.41 -13.59
C GLU A 359 -14.50 21.70 -13.11
N LEU A 360 -14.56 20.90 -12.03
CA LEU A 360 -13.42 20.10 -11.55
C LEU A 360 -13.17 18.84 -12.40
N LEU A 361 -14.24 18.22 -12.92
CA LEU A 361 -14.17 17.01 -13.76
C LEU A 361 -14.16 17.34 -15.27
N GLU A 362 -13.77 18.57 -15.61
CA GLU A 362 -13.46 18.98 -16.97
C GLU A 362 -12.24 18.19 -17.47
N LYS A 363 -12.41 17.56 -18.64
CA LYS A 363 -11.42 16.64 -19.21
C LYS A 363 -10.23 17.39 -19.78
N ASP A 364 -10.45 18.58 -20.33
CA ASP A 364 -9.37 19.46 -20.74
C ASP A 364 -8.83 20.23 -19.53
N ARG A 365 -7.62 19.88 -19.10
CA ARG A 365 -6.97 20.52 -17.94
C ARG A 365 -6.82 22.03 -18.07
N GLN A 366 -6.81 22.61 -19.28
CA GLN A 366 -6.67 24.06 -19.46
C GLN A 366 -7.97 24.81 -19.13
N ASN A 367 -9.11 24.12 -19.24
CA ASN A 367 -10.44 24.66 -18.94
C ASN A 367 -10.93 24.25 -17.55
N ARG A 368 -10.24 23.33 -16.89
CA ARG A 368 -10.57 22.82 -15.56
C ARG A 368 -10.46 23.90 -14.50
N LEU A 369 -11.35 23.87 -13.52
CA LEU A 369 -11.28 24.74 -12.34
C LEU A 369 -9.95 24.52 -11.60
N GLY A 370 -9.26 25.61 -11.30
CA GLY A 370 -7.92 25.59 -10.71
C GLY A 370 -6.78 25.56 -11.74
N ALA A 371 -7.06 25.71 -13.03
CA ALA A 371 -6.04 25.82 -14.07
C ALA A 371 -5.43 27.22 -14.18
N LYS A 372 -6.16 28.28 -13.82
CA LYS A 372 -5.72 29.67 -14.00
C LYS A 372 -5.14 30.27 -12.74
N GLU A 373 -5.92 30.27 -11.65
CA GLU A 373 -5.51 30.83 -10.35
C GLU A 373 -5.43 29.77 -9.25
N ASP A 374 -5.34 28.49 -9.64
CA ASP A 374 -5.17 27.35 -8.74
C ASP A 374 -6.21 27.36 -7.62
N PHE A 375 -5.78 27.35 -6.35
CA PHE A 375 -6.68 27.30 -5.22
C PHE A 375 -7.64 28.50 -5.15
N LEU A 376 -7.28 29.67 -5.67
CA LEU A 376 -8.14 30.86 -5.60
C LEU A 376 -9.46 30.66 -6.38
N GLU A 377 -9.43 29.97 -7.52
CA GLU A 377 -10.64 29.63 -8.27
C GLU A 377 -11.56 28.71 -7.44
N ILE A 378 -10.96 27.75 -6.72
CA ILE A 378 -11.67 26.83 -5.83
C ILE A 378 -12.31 27.60 -4.68
N GLN A 379 -11.56 28.52 -4.06
CA GLN A 379 -12.04 29.29 -2.91
C GLN A 379 -13.24 30.18 -3.23
N ASN A 380 -13.26 30.74 -4.44
CA ASN A 380 -14.29 31.67 -4.88
C ASN A 380 -15.52 30.99 -5.49
N HIS A 381 -15.49 29.67 -5.68
CA HIS A 381 -16.61 28.95 -6.28
C HIS A 381 -17.86 28.98 -5.35
N PRO A 382 -19.08 29.27 -5.87
CA PRO A 382 -20.31 29.41 -5.06
C PRO A 382 -20.63 28.22 -4.15
N PHE A 383 -20.20 27.01 -4.52
CA PHE A 383 -20.31 25.82 -3.67
C PHE A 383 -19.73 26.01 -2.27
N PHE A 384 -18.68 26.82 -2.11
CA PHE A 384 -18.03 27.08 -0.81
C PHE A 384 -18.46 28.39 -0.14
N GLU A 385 -19.37 29.16 -0.72
CA GLU A 385 -19.78 30.49 -0.20
C GLU A 385 -20.27 30.45 1.26
N SER A 386 -20.91 29.34 1.65
CA SER A 386 -21.39 29.13 3.03
C SER A 386 -20.30 28.83 4.07
N LEU A 387 -19.03 28.70 3.68
CA LEU A 387 -17.90 28.36 4.55
C LEU A 387 -16.87 29.49 4.64
N SER A 388 -16.47 29.83 5.87
CA SER A 388 -15.32 30.71 6.12
C SER A 388 -14.03 29.91 6.04
N TRP A 389 -13.23 30.13 4.98
CA TRP A 389 -11.92 29.48 4.80
C TRP A 389 -10.96 29.77 5.96
N THR A 390 -11.00 30.97 6.52
CA THR A 390 -10.18 31.35 7.68
C THR A 390 -10.57 30.53 8.91
N ASP A 391 -11.86 30.43 9.22
CA ASP A 391 -12.34 29.67 10.38
C ASP A 391 -12.15 28.17 10.19
N LEU A 392 -12.23 27.68 8.95
CA LEU A 392 -11.92 26.30 8.59
C LEU A 392 -10.47 25.96 8.96
N VAL A 393 -9.50 26.71 8.42
CA VAL A 393 -8.06 26.49 8.69
C VAL A 393 -7.73 26.65 10.17
N GLN A 394 -8.40 27.55 10.87
CA GLN A 394 -8.23 27.73 12.32
C GLN A 394 -8.96 26.68 13.16
N LYS A 395 -9.62 25.69 12.55
CA LYS A 395 -10.43 24.64 13.20
C LYS A 395 -11.51 25.19 14.12
N LYS A 396 -12.08 26.35 13.77
CA LYS A 396 -13.18 27.00 14.50
C LYS A 396 -14.55 26.50 14.06
N ILE A 397 -14.65 25.94 12.86
CA ILE A 397 -15.88 25.32 12.37
C ILE A 397 -16.00 23.91 12.99
N PRO A 398 -17.09 23.60 13.70
CA PRO A 398 -17.30 22.27 14.27
C PRO A 398 -17.44 21.24 13.13
N PRO A 399 -16.72 20.10 13.19
CA PRO A 399 -16.84 19.06 12.18
C PRO A 399 -18.30 18.53 12.11
N PRO A 400 -18.85 18.30 10.91
CA PRO A 400 -20.22 17.83 10.71
C PRO A 400 -20.45 16.39 11.18
N PHE A 401 -19.38 15.67 11.53
CA PHE A 401 -19.41 14.29 11.97
C PHE A 401 -18.44 14.10 13.13
N ASN A 402 -18.93 13.48 14.20
CA ASN A 402 -18.10 13.04 15.31
C ASN A 402 -17.78 11.54 15.15
N PRO A 403 -16.51 11.14 15.01
CA PRO A 403 -16.11 9.73 14.89
C PRO A 403 -16.27 8.93 16.20
N ASN A 404 -16.85 9.52 17.25
CA ASN A 404 -17.17 8.89 18.53
C ASN A 404 -15.95 8.23 19.20
N VAL A 405 -14.80 8.91 19.14
CA VAL A 405 -13.56 8.45 19.79
C VAL A 405 -13.64 8.70 21.31
N VAL A 406 -13.20 7.73 22.12
CA VAL A 406 -13.22 7.79 23.59
C VAL A 406 -11.90 8.29 24.17
N GLY A 407 -10.81 8.21 23.41
CA GLY A 407 -9.48 8.63 23.86
C GLY A 407 -8.48 8.81 22.72
N PRO A 408 -7.28 9.35 23.02
CA PRO A 408 -6.25 9.64 22.03
C PRO A 408 -5.63 8.39 21.39
N ASP A 409 -5.86 7.20 21.95
CA ASP A 409 -5.40 5.89 21.47
C ASP A 409 -6.53 5.02 20.93
N ASP A 410 -7.75 5.57 20.83
CA ASP A 410 -8.92 4.82 20.35
C ASP A 410 -8.72 4.37 18.90
N ILE A 411 -8.94 3.09 18.65
CA ILE A 411 -8.77 2.47 17.33
C ILE A 411 -10.06 1.88 16.76
N ARG A 412 -11.24 2.24 17.31
CA ARG A 412 -12.54 1.70 16.84
C ARG A 412 -12.86 1.99 15.37
N ASN A 413 -12.24 3.04 14.81
CA ASN A 413 -12.45 3.49 13.45
C ASN A 413 -11.41 2.93 12.47
N PHE A 414 -10.63 1.94 12.89
CA PHE A 414 -9.71 1.18 12.04
C PHE A 414 -10.27 -0.21 11.76
N ASP A 415 -9.92 -0.77 10.59
CA ASP A 415 -10.40 -2.09 10.18
C ASP A 415 -9.88 -3.18 11.15
N ALA A 416 -10.80 -4.01 11.65
CA ALA A 416 -10.53 -5.10 12.56
C ALA A 416 -9.46 -6.07 12.02
N VAL A 417 -9.39 -6.24 10.70
CA VAL A 417 -8.37 -7.07 10.04
C VAL A 417 -6.94 -6.65 10.39
N PHE A 418 -6.74 -5.36 10.69
CA PHE A 418 -5.46 -4.81 11.12
C PHE A 418 -5.34 -4.80 12.65
N THR A 419 -6.37 -4.34 13.38
CA THR A 419 -6.26 -4.17 14.83
C THR A 419 -6.20 -5.48 15.62
N GLU A 420 -6.66 -6.58 15.02
CA GLU A 420 -6.53 -7.94 15.54
C GLU A 420 -5.16 -8.57 15.23
N GLU A 421 -4.37 -7.96 14.34
CA GLU A 421 -3.02 -8.41 14.06
C GLU A 421 -2.06 -8.10 15.21
N THR A 422 -1.25 -9.10 15.58
CA THR A 422 -0.14 -8.97 16.52
C THR A 422 0.95 -8.05 15.97
N VAL A 423 1.50 -7.22 16.85
CA VAL A 423 2.69 -6.42 16.56
C VAL A 423 3.89 -7.36 16.39
N PRO A 424 4.57 -7.38 15.23
CA PRO A 424 5.73 -8.25 15.03
C PRO A 424 6.89 -7.82 15.92
N TYR A 425 7.52 -8.77 16.62
CA TYR A 425 8.64 -8.48 17.52
C TYR A 425 9.79 -7.75 16.81
N SER A 426 10.07 -8.12 15.56
CA SER A 426 11.11 -7.47 14.74
C SER A 426 10.90 -5.97 14.52
N VAL A 427 9.70 -5.42 14.74
CA VAL A 427 9.45 -3.96 14.68
C VAL A 427 9.98 -3.25 15.92
N CYS A 428 9.99 -3.94 17.06
CA CYS A 428 10.36 -3.38 18.36
C CYS A 428 11.87 -3.35 18.61
N VAL A 429 12.64 -4.08 17.80
CA VAL A 429 14.08 -4.32 18.03
C VAL A 429 14.91 -3.80 16.87
N SER A 430 16.05 -3.19 17.21
CA SER A 430 17.18 -3.05 16.30
C SER A 430 18.01 -4.30 16.48
N SER A 431 18.08 -5.19 15.49
CA SER A 431 19.08 -6.26 15.52
C SER A 431 20.45 -5.61 15.41
N ASP A 432 21.07 -5.33 16.56
CA ASP A 432 22.44 -4.84 16.67
C ASP A 432 23.46 -5.91 16.21
N TYR A 433 22.97 -7.08 15.76
CA TYR A 433 23.72 -8.26 15.36
C TYR A 433 23.35 -8.78 13.96
N SER A 434 22.85 -7.93 13.04
CA SER A 434 22.70 -8.37 11.65
C SER A 434 24.08 -8.63 11.03
N ILE A 435 24.30 -9.85 10.52
CA ILE A 435 25.52 -10.19 9.76
C ILE A 435 25.66 -9.18 8.62
N VAL A 436 26.68 -8.31 8.70
CA VAL A 436 26.98 -7.32 7.68
C VAL A 436 27.38 -8.06 6.41
N ASN A 437 26.45 -8.18 5.47
CA ASN A 437 26.70 -8.74 4.15
C ASN A 437 26.55 -7.63 3.09
N ALA A 438 27.04 -7.89 1.87
CA ALA A 438 27.03 -6.89 0.80
C ALA A 438 25.62 -6.32 0.51
N SER A 439 24.56 -7.13 0.65
CA SER A 439 23.18 -6.69 0.43
C SER A 439 22.64 -5.75 1.51
N VAL A 440 23.13 -5.85 2.75
CA VAL A 440 22.79 -4.92 3.84
C VAL A 440 23.52 -3.59 3.63
N LEU A 441 24.80 -3.63 3.25
CA LEU A 441 25.58 -2.42 2.94
C LEU A 441 25.00 -1.65 1.74
N GLU A 442 24.65 -2.35 0.65
CA GLU A 442 23.97 -1.74 -0.50
C GLU A 442 22.62 -1.12 -0.13
N ALA A 443 21.89 -1.74 0.80
CA ALA A 443 20.61 -1.21 1.27
C ALA A 443 20.79 0.02 2.15
N ASP A 444 21.81 0.06 3.01
CA ASP A 444 22.11 1.22 3.86
C ASP A 444 22.58 2.43 3.03
N ASP A 445 23.47 2.20 2.06
CA ASP A 445 23.92 3.24 1.13
C ASP A 445 22.77 3.82 0.29
N ALA A 446 21.75 3.02 -0.02
CA ALA A 446 20.59 3.47 -0.77
C ALA A 446 19.67 4.44 0.00
N PHE A 447 19.72 4.49 1.34
CA PHE A 447 18.87 5.37 2.15
C PHE A 447 19.69 6.39 2.97
N VAL A 448 20.86 6.77 2.46
CA VAL A 448 21.66 7.84 3.05
C VAL A 448 20.84 9.12 3.18
N GLY A 449 20.90 9.71 4.37
CA GLY A 449 20.18 10.93 4.69
C GLY A 449 18.69 10.71 4.97
N PHE A 450 18.20 9.48 5.17
CA PHE A 450 16.80 9.24 5.58
C PHE A 450 16.50 9.70 7.02
N SER A 451 17.48 9.60 7.92
CA SER A 451 17.26 9.90 9.34
C SER A 451 17.02 11.40 9.59
N TYR A 452 16.07 11.73 10.45
CA TYR A 452 15.69 13.06 10.91
C TYR A 452 15.04 12.96 12.28
N ALA A 453 15.42 13.87 13.17
CA ALA A 453 14.60 14.22 14.33
C ALA A 453 14.57 15.75 14.48
N PRO A 454 13.48 16.32 15.00
CA PRO A 454 13.42 17.74 15.32
C PRO A 454 14.50 18.06 16.36
N PRO A 455 15.07 19.28 16.34
CA PRO A 455 15.82 19.77 17.49
C PRO A 455 14.94 19.62 18.73
N SER A 456 15.46 19.00 19.79
CA SER A 456 14.74 18.91 21.06
C SER A 456 14.40 20.32 21.53
N GLU A 457 13.12 20.63 21.74
CA GLU A 457 12.70 21.85 22.45
C GLU A 457 13.30 21.90 23.88
N ASP A 458 13.80 20.77 24.38
CA ASP A 458 14.37 20.58 25.71
C ASP A 458 15.86 20.95 25.85
N LEU A 459 16.50 21.58 24.85
CA LEU A 459 17.88 22.09 24.99
C LEU A 459 17.95 23.56 25.50
N PHE A 460 16.80 24.16 25.82
CA PHE A 460 16.68 25.52 26.36
C PHE A 460 15.90 25.58 27.69
N LEU A 461 16.17 24.65 28.62
CA LEU A 461 15.84 24.81 30.04
C LEU A 461 17.01 24.42 30.93
#